data_AF-A0A946AIB7-F1
#
_entry.id   AF-A0A946AIB7-F1
#
_cell.length_a   1.000
_cell.length_b   1.000
_cell.length_c   1.000
_cell.angle_alpha   90.00
_cell.angle_beta   90.00
_cell.angle_gamma   90.00
#
_symmetry.space_group_name_H-M   'P 1'
#
loop_
_entity.id
_entity.type
_entity.pdbx_description
1 polymer ?
#
loop_
_entity_poly.entity_id
_entity_poly.type
_entity_poly.pdbx_seq_one_letter_code
_entity_poly.pdbx_strand_id
1 'polypeptide(L)'
;MSTDAASLRQTSTRELALFLVLFLVGVAVLPFSVYLVGHSVFGEYGGSGFSAFFADLHASLRGGDLAIWFLVLSPYVGWQTLRLTYHAFRGLGQSQ
;
A
#
# COMPACT_ATOMS: atom_id res chain seq x y z
N MET A 1 19.12 -20.36 -23.54
CA MET A 1 19.47 -20.32 -22.11
C MET A 1 19.83 -18.91 -21.60
N SER A 2 19.81 -17.85 -22.43
CA SER A 2 19.98 -16.44 -22.00
C SER A 2 18.66 -15.65 -21.89
N THR A 3 17.55 -16.21 -22.38
CA THR A 3 16.22 -15.59 -22.41
C THR A 3 15.54 -15.55 -21.03
N ASP A 4 15.83 -16.51 -20.16
CA ASP A 4 15.19 -16.61 -18.84
C ASP A 4 15.62 -15.48 -17.90
N ALA A 5 16.91 -15.12 -17.92
CA ALA A 5 17.44 -14.06 -17.06
C ALA A 5 16.90 -12.67 -17.44
N ALA A 6 16.68 -12.41 -18.74
CA ALA A 6 16.11 -11.15 -19.21
C ALA A 6 14.61 -11.02 -18.85
N SER A 7 13.85 -12.11 -19.03
CA SER A 7 12.43 -12.22 -18.64
C SER A 7 12.21 -12.03 -17.14
N LEU A 8 13.02 -12.70 -16.31
CA LEU A 8 12.96 -12.58 -14.85
C LEU A 8 13.28 -11.16 -14.39
N ARG A 9 14.30 -10.51 -14.95
CA ARG A 9 14.62 -9.10 -14.66
C ARG A 9 13.46 -8.18 -15.02
N GLN A 10 12.84 -8.36 -16.18
CA GLN A 10 11.73 -7.50 -16.61
C GLN A 10 10.51 -7.64 -15.69
N THR A 11 10.20 -8.87 -15.26
CA THR A 11 9.11 -9.15 -14.32
C THR A 11 9.41 -8.54 -12.94
N SER A 12 10.62 -8.73 -12.41
CA SER A 12 11.03 -8.16 -11.12
C SER A 12 11.02 -6.64 -11.12
N THR A 13 11.43 -6.00 -12.23
CA THR A 13 11.44 -4.53 -12.33
C THR A 13 10.01 -3.98 -12.33
N ARG A 14 9.08 -4.69 -12.98
CA ARG A 14 7.66 -4.32 -13.01
C ARG A 14 6.98 -4.51 -11.66
N GLU A 15 7.24 -5.63 -10.97
CA GLU A 15 6.73 -5.87 -9.62
C GLU A 15 7.30 -4.87 -8.61
N LEU A 16 8.59 -4.53 -8.73
CA LEU A 16 9.21 -3.49 -7.90
C LEU A 16 8.60 -2.11 -8.18
N ALA A 17 8.36 -1.76 -9.45
CA ALA A 17 7.70 -0.51 -9.82
C ALA A 17 6.27 -0.45 -9.27
N LEU A 18 5.51 -1.54 -9.36
CA LEU A 18 4.18 -1.67 -8.75
C LEU A 18 4.26 -1.50 -7.23
N PHE A 19 5.16 -2.22 -6.56
CA PHE A 19 5.39 -2.09 -5.13
C PHE A 19 5.70 -0.65 -4.74
N LEU A 20 6.64 0.01 -5.42
CA LEU A 20 7.02 1.40 -5.13
C LEU A 20 5.87 2.37 -5.34
N VAL A 21 5.09 2.22 -6.42
CA VAL A 21 3.92 3.07 -6.69
C VAL A 21 2.86 2.88 -5.60
N LEU A 22 2.49 1.64 -5.28
CA LEU A 22 1.50 1.38 -4.23
C LEU A 22 2.00 1.77 -2.84
N PHE A 23 3.29 1.63 -2.58
CA PHE A 23 3.92 2.10 -1.35
C PHE A 23 3.86 3.63 -1.23
N LEU A 24 4.21 4.37 -2.30
CA LEU A 24 4.08 5.83 -2.32
C LEU A 24 2.64 6.28 -2.16
N VAL A 25 1.69 5.58 -2.79
CA VAL A 25 0.25 5.81 -2.57
C VAL A 25 -0.12 5.56 -1.11
N GLY A 26 0.36 4.48 -0.50
CA GLY A 26 0.16 4.18 0.93
C GLY A 26 0.75 5.24 1.86
N VAL A 27 1.91 5.81 1.52
CA VAL A 27 2.56 6.85 2.32
C VAL A 27 1.94 8.23 2.09
N ALA A 28 1.39 8.53 0.91
CA ALA A 28 0.88 9.87 0.59
C ALA A 28 -0.65 9.97 0.63
N VAL A 29 -1.34 9.10 -0.11
CA VAL A 29 -2.80 9.14 -0.28
C VAL A 29 -3.51 8.67 0.98
N LEU A 30 -2.95 7.69 1.67
CA LEU A 30 -3.55 7.10 2.86
C LEU A 30 -3.60 8.07 4.05
N PRO A 31 -2.50 8.73 4.47
CA PRO A 31 -2.59 9.74 5.52
C PRO A 31 -3.44 10.95 5.13
N PHE A 32 -3.44 11.34 3.85
CA PHE A 32 -4.36 12.36 3.36
C PHE A 32 -5.83 11.93 3.53
N SER A 33 -6.17 10.70 3.17
CA SER A 33 -7.52 10.15 3.30
C SER A 33 -7.93 10.00 4.77
N VAL A 34 -7.04 9.52 5.64
CA VAL A 34 -7.30 9.39 7.08
C VAL A 34 -7.55 10.76 7.71
N TYR A 35 -6.73 11.76 7.39
CA TYR A 35 -6.94 13.12 7.85
C TYR A 35 -8.27 13.70 7.35
N LEU A 36 -8.58 13.55 6.06
CA LEU A 36 -9.81 14.07 5.47
C LEU A 36 -11.06 13.45 6.11
N VAL A 37 -11.08 12.12 6.22
CA VAL A 37 -12.21 11.40 6.85
C VAL A 37 -12.31 11.80 8.31
N GLY A 38 -11.21 11.81 9.04
CA GLY A 38 -11.27 12.12 10.46
C GLY A 38 -11.63 13.58 10.74
N HIS A 39 -11.20 14.51 9.89
CA HIS A 39 -11.65 15.90 9.95
C HIS A 39 -13.16 16.02 9.67
N SER A 40 -13.65 15.28 8.67
CA SER A 40 -15.06 15.32 8.26
C SER A 40 -16.00 14.61 9.25
N VAL A 41 -15.52 13.55 9.91
CA VAL A 41 -16.33 12.69 10.79
C VAL A 41 -16.19 13.07 12.27
N PHE A 42 -14.98 13.37 12.74
CA PHE A 42 -14.68 13.65 14.15
C PHE A 42 -14.46 15.13 14.46
N GLY A 43 -14.43 16.00 13.43
CA GLY A 43 -14.20 17.43 13.58
C GLY A 43 -12.72 17.81 13.59
N GLU A 44 -12.39 18.97 14.13
CA GLU A 44 -11.03 19.53 14.09
C GLU A 44 -10.05 18.66 14.89
N TYR A 45 -9.07 18.06 14.22
CA TYR A 45 -8.02 17.26 14.86
C TYR A 45 -7.13 18.15 15.74
N GLY A 46 -7.48 18.27 17.02
CA GLY A 46 -6.60 18.70 18.13
C GLY A 46 -5.84 20.03 17.99
N GLY A 47 -6.12 20.86 16.98
CA GLY A 47 -5.48 22.16 16.75
C GLY A 47 -4.09 22.15 16.07
N SER A 48 -3.54 21.00 15.67
CA SER A 48 -2.18 20.90 15.09
C SER A 48 -2.14 20.71 13.56
N GLY A 49 -3.29 20.48 12.94
CA GLY A 49 -3.46 20.44 11.48
C GLY A 49 -2.80 19.24 10.79
N PHE A 50 -2.86 19.23 9.45
CA PHE A 50 -2.38 18.13 8.60
C PHE A 50 -0.87 17.87 8.73
N SER A 51 -0.06 18.92 8.89
CA SER A 51 1.40 18.81 8.93
C SER A 51 1.90 18.10 10.19
N ALA A 52 1.28 18.34 11.35
CA ALA A 52 1.62 17.64 12.59
C ALA A 52 1.24 16.16 12.51
N PHE A 53 0.04 15.86 12.02
CA PHE A 53 -0.38 14.47 11.78
C PHE A 53 0.58 13.72 10.84
N PHE A 54 1.00 14.36 9.75
CA PHE A 54 1.94 13.77 8.80
C PHE A 54 3.33 13.56 9.44
N ALA A 55 3.81 14.51 10.24
CA ALA A 55 5.07 14.40 10.96
C ALA A 55 5.06 13.24 11.97
N ASP A 56 3.97 13.10 12.74
CA ASP A 56 3.77 12.02 13.71
C ASP A 56 3.69 10.66 13.01
N LEU A 57 2.95 10.56 11.91
CA LEU A 57 2.85 9.33 11.12
C LEU A 57 4.23 8.92 10.56
N HIS A 58 5.00 9.87 10.02
CA HIS A 58 6.36 9.61 9.57
C HIS A 58 7.31 9.24 10.72
N ALA A 59 7.15 9.83 11.90
CA ALA A 59 7.93 9.49 13.09
C ALA A 59 7.64 8.05 13.55
N SER A 60 6.38 7.66 13.65
CA SER A 60 5.97 6.29 14.00
C SER A 60 6.38 5.26 12.96
N LEU A 61 6.34 5.61 11.66
CA LEU A 61 6.83 4.75 10.58
C LEU A 61 8.32 4.46 10.72
N ARG A 62 9.14 5.51 10.99
CA ARG A 62 10.58 5.34 11.28
C ARG A 62 10.84 4.64 12.62
N GLY A 63 9.92 4.78 13.58
CA GLY A 63 9.95 4.09 14.86
C GLY A 63 9.66 2.59 14.77
N GLY A 64 9.26 2.08 13.60
CA GLY A 64 8.99 0.67 13.40
C GLY A 64 7.63 0.21 13.94
N ASP A 65 6.69 1.12 14.13
CA ASP A 65 5.32 0.77 14.56
C ASP A 65 4.67 -0.17 13.52
N LEU A 66 4.43 -1.41 13.93
CA LEU A 66 3.88 -2.44 13.05
C LEU A 66 2.48 -2.11 12.54
N ALA A 67 1.66 -1.41 13.32
CA ALA A 67 0.32 -1.03 12.90
C ALA A 67 0.39 0.05 11.81
N ILE A 68 1.28 1.03 11.95
CA ILE A 68 1.51 2.06 10.92
C ILE A 68 2.12 1.44 9.66
N TRP A 69 3.07 0.51 9.78
CA TRP A 69 3.60 -0.24 8.64
C TRP A 69 2.53 -1.05 7.93
N PHE A 70 1.66 -1.74 8.67
CA PHE A 70 0.54 -2.48 8.11
C PHE A 70 -0.44 -1.55 7.38
N LEU A 71 -0.73 -0.39 7.97
CA LEU A 71 -1.60 0.62 7.35
C LEU A 71 -1.01 1.12 6.03
N VAL A 72 0.26 1.52 6.01
CA VAL A 72 0.95 2.02 4.81
C VAL A 72 1.06 0.94 3.73
N LEU A 73 1.29 -0.32 4.12
CA LEU A 73 1.39 -1.45 3.19
C LEU A 73 0.03 -2.00 2.75
N SER A 74 -1.07 -1.60 3.40
CA SER A 74 -2.41 -2.12 3.10
C SER A 74 -2.85 -1.99 1.64
N PRO A 75 -2.51 -0.94 0.86
CA PRO A 75 -2.87 -0.89 -0.55
C PRO A 75 -2.16 -1.99 -1.35
N TYR A 76 -0.89 -2.24 -1.04
CA TYR A 76 -0.11 -3.27 -1.70
C TYR A 76 -0.59 -4.67 -1.32
N VAL A 77 -0.80 -4.92 -0.03
CA VAL A 77 -1.34 -6.19 0.46
C VAL A 77 -2.72 -6.44 -0.12
N GLY A 78 -3.62 -5.46 -0.09
CA GLY A 78 -4.96 -5.56 -0.65
C GLY A 78 -4.95 -5.87 -2.14
N TRP A 79 -4.07 -5.23 -2.90
CA TRP A 79 -3.89 -5.54 -4.33
C TRP A 79 -3.39 -6.96 -4.57
N GLN A 80 -2.39 -7.42 -3.80
CA GLN A 80 -1.88 -8.79 -3.90
C GLN A 80 -2.93 -9.82 -3.52
N THR A 81 -3.71 -9.57 -2.45
CA THR A 81 -4.83 -10.43 -2.06
C THR A 81 -5.86 -10.49 -3.18
N LEU A 82 -6.28 -9.35 -3.74
CA LEU A 82 -7.23 -9.33 -4.86
C LEU A 82 -6.71 -10.11 -6.08
N ARG A 83 -5.42 -9.94 -6.41
CA ARG A 83 -4.76 -10.66 -7.50
C ARG A 83 -4.78 -12.17 -7.27
N LEU A 84 -4.40 -12.62 -6.07
CA LEU A 84 -4.42 -14.03 -5.69
C LEU A 84 -5.82 -14.61 -5.72
N THR A 85 -6.79 -13.88 -5.18
CA THR A 85 -8.21 -14.24 -5.19
C THR A 85 -8.72 -14.39 -6.63
N TYR A 86 -8.44 -13.43 -7.51
CA TYR A 86 -8.80 -13.51 -8.93
C TYR A 86 -8.20 -14.74 -9.62
N HIS A 87 -6.92 -15.04 -9.38
CA HIS A 87 -6.28 -16.24 -9.94
C HIS A 87 -6.86 -17.53 -9.37
N ALA A 88 -7.18 -17.58 -8.09
CA ALA A 88 -7.82 -18.74 -7.46
C ALA A 88 -9.20 -19.01 -8.09
N PHE A 89 -10.03 -17.98 -8.25
CA PHE A 89 -11.34 -18.10 -8.90
C PHE A 89 -11.22 -18.50 -10.39
N ARG A 90 -10.24 -17.96 -11.12
CA ARG A 90 -9.98 -18.35 -12.52
C ARG A 90 -9.52 -19.82 -12.63
N GLY A 91 -8.70 -20.30 -11.71
CA GLY A 91 -8.22 -21.68 -11.70
C GLY A 91 -9.32 -22.69 -11.37
N LEU A 92 -10.20 -22.35 -10.42
CA LEU A 92 -11.34 -23.19 -10.03
C LEU A 92 -12.40 -23.33 -11.13
N GLY A 93 -12.46 -22.38 -12.07
CA GLY A 93 -13.37 -22.43 -13.22
C GLY A 93 -12.89 -23.33 -14.38
N GLN A 94 -11.65 -23.84 -14.36
CA GLN A 94 -11.10 -24.70 -15.43
C GLN A 94 -11.13 -26.20 -15.09
N SER A 95 -11.63 -26.57 -13.92
CA SER A 95 -11.81 -27.96 -13.47
C SER A 95 -13.23 -28.51 -13.70
N GLN A 96 -14.02 -27.86 -14.56
CA GLN A 96 -15.30 -28.36 -15.09
C GLN A 96 -15.26 -28.37 -16.62
#